data_AF-A0A2E1AGB0-F1
#
_entry.id   AF-A0A2E1AGB0-F1
#
_cell.length_a   1.000
_cell.length_b   1.000
_cell.length_c   1.000
_cell.angle_alpha   90.00
_cell.angle_beta   90.00
_cell.angle_gamma   90.00
#
_symmetry.space_group_name_H-M   'P 1'
#
loop_
_entity.id
_entity.type
_entity.pdbx_description
1 polymer ?
#
loop_
_entity_poly.entity_id
_entity_poly.type
_entity_poly.pdbx_seq_one_letter_code
_entity_poly.pdbx_strand_id
1 'polypeptide(L)'
;MEVSVNNWGEFLFVSTSRMLNKERYRLTFWGLGFHELRERWITEEWFWYRSNSSVSLDEVVLPEEEVLSQIDQRLANIPTQSQMQPQSRRGELFEMLADLMDEDGARAELDDMDDLLSDLD
;
A
#
# COMPACT_ATOMS: atom_id res chain seq x y z
N MET A 1 9.02 -13.50 1.76
CA MET A 1 8.61 -12.14 1.33
C MET A 1 8.02 -12.26 -0.06
N GLU A 2 6.84 -11.72 -0.29
CA GLU A 2 6.14 -11.81 -1.59
C GLU A 2 6.05 -10.41 -2.18
N VAL A 3 6.56 -10.24 -3.41
CA VAL A 3 6.25 -9.06 -4.23
C VAL A 3 4.95 -9.37 -4.94
N SER A 4 3.84 -8.94 -4.34
CA SER A 4 2.51 -9.04 -4.94
C SER A 4 2.26 -7.76 -5.73
N VAL A 5 2.13 -7.88 -7.06
CA VAL A 5 1.57 -6.82 -7.90
C VAL A 5 0.06 -7.02 -7.89
N ASN A 6 -0.65 -6.34 -6.99
CA ASN A 6 -2.11 -6.24 -7.11
C ASN A 6 -2.42 -5.00 -7.97
N ASN A 7 -3.66 -4.92 -8.48
CA ASN A 7 -4.09 -3.82 -9.37
C ASN A 7 -4.09 -2.42 -8.72
N TRP A 8 -3.45 -2.24 -7.56
CA TRP A 8 -3.50 -1.02 -6.75
C TRP A 8 -2.14 -0.30 -6.73
N GLY A 9 -1.06 -0.95 -7.20
CA GLY A 9 0.28 -0.35 -7.35
C GLY A 9 1.45 -1.30 -7.09
N GLU A 10 2.68 -0.81 -7.30
CA GLU A 10 3.93 -1.54 -7.00
C GLU A 10 4.37 -1.36 -5.53
N PHE A 11 3.78 -2.12 -4.60
CA PHE A 11 4.09 -2.03 -3.17
C PHE A 11 5.08 -3.09 -2.67
N LEU A 12 5.83 -2.74 -1.62
CA LEU A 12 6.58 -3.70 -0.83
C LEU A 12 5.73 -4.20 0.33
N PHE A 13 5.56 -5.51 0.44
CA PHE A 13 4.85 -6.15 1.55
C PHE A 13 5.83 -6.85 2.48
N VAL A 14 5.82 -6.48 3.76
CA VAL A 14 6.66 -7.06 4.81
C VAL A 14 5.76 -7.67 5.87
N SER A 15 5.81 -8.99 6.03
CA SER A 15 5.04 -9.70 7.05
C SER A 15 5.91 -10.11 8.22
N THR A 16 5.46 -9.80 9.43
CA THR A 16 6.03 -10.34 10.66
C THR A 16 4.99 -11.21 11.36
N SER A 17 5.45 -12.18 12.13
CA SER A 17 4.55 -13.00 12.94
C SER A 17 5.16 -13.33 14.28
N ARG A 18 4.29 -13.46 15.29
CA ARG A 18 4.66 -13.94 16.62
C ARG A 18 3.69 -14.99 17.10
N MET A 19 4.20 -15.97 17.86
CA MET A 19 3.38 -16.93 18.57
C MET A 19 2.91 -16.34 19.91
N LEU A 20 1.61 -16.39 20.18
CA LEU A 20 1.01 -16.03 21.45
C LEU A 20 -0.08 -17.05 21.79
N ASN A 21 0.01 -17.70 22.96
CA ASN A 21 -1.00 -18.67 23.43
C ASN A 21 -1.36 -19.78 22.41
N LYS A 22 -0.36 -20.30 21.67
CA LYS A 22 -0.51 -21.30 20.58
C LYS A 22 -1.23 -20.79 19.32
N GLU A 23 -1.56 -19.52 19.24
CA GLU A 23 -2.05 -18.86 18.04
C GLU A 23 -0.91 -18.03 17.41
N ARG A 24 -0.79 -18.09 16.08
CA ARG A 24 0.15 -17.25 15.34
C ARG A 24 -0.55 -15.96 14.94
N TYR A 25 -0.04 -14.85 15.43
CA TYR A 25 -0.48 -13.52 15.02
C TYR A 25 0.43 -13.04 13.90
N ARG A 26 -0.14 -12.77 12.73
CA ARG A 26 0.57 -12.23 11.57
C ARG A 26 0.11 -10.80 11.30
N LEU A 27 1.08 -9.93 11.10
CA LEU A 27 0.87 -8.55 10.65
C LEU A 27 1.58 -8.39 9.33
N THR A 28 0.89 -7.84 8.33
CA THR A 28 1.49 -7.43 7.07
C THR A 28 1.54 -5.92 7.03
N PHE A 29 2.72 -5.39 6.78
CA PHE A 29 2.98 -4.00 6.49
C PHE A 29 3.11 -3.82 4.99
N TRP A 30 2.65 -2.69 4.46
CA TRP A 30 2.85 -2.33 3.08
C TRP A 30 3.19 -0.85 2.92
N GLY A 31 3.96 -0.53 1.89
CA GLY A 31 4.49 0.80 1.62
C GLY A 31 5.49 0.75 0.47
N LEU A 32 6.34 1.78 0.36
CA LEU A 32 7.41 1.87 -0.63
C LEU A 32 6.91 1.63 -2.06
N GLY A 33 5.80 2.26 -2.43
CA GLY A 33 5.13 2.03 -3.71
C GLY A 33 4.35 3.24 -4.20
N PHE A 34 3.98 3.23 -5.48
CA PHE A 34 3.11 4.25 -6.05
C PHE A 34 1.65 3.85 -5.85
N HIS A 35 0.87 4.75 -5.27
CA HIS A 35 -0.56 4.54 -5.07
C HIS A 35 -1.33 5.27 -6.17
N GLU A 36 -2.08 4.52 -6.98
CA GLU A 36 -2.70 5.06 -8.20
C GLU A 36 -3.76 6.13 -7.89
N LEU A 37 -4.70 5.86 -6.99
CA LEU A 37 -5.77 6.81 -6.67
C LEU A 37 -5.28 8.05 -5.92
N ARG A 38 -4.28 7.91 -5.05
CA ARG A 38 -3.60 9.06 -4.42
C ARG A 38 -2.62 9.73 -5.39
N GLU A 39 -2.31 9.13 -6.54
CA GLU A 39 -1.34 9.63 -7.52
C GLU A 39 0.03 10.04 -6.95
N ARG A 40 0.48 9.36 -5.89
CA ARG A 40 1.75 9.67 -5.23
C ARG A 40 2.50 8.44 -4.77
N TRP A 41 3.81 8.62 -4.62
CA TRP A 41 4.67 7.63 -4.00
C TRP A 41 4.51 7.67 -2.47
N ILE A 42 4.34 6.49 -1.88
CA ILE A 42 4.31 6.25 -0.45
C ILE A 42 5.72 5.75 -0.06
N THR A 43 6.57 6.66 0.41
CA THR A 43 8.01 6.38 0.65
C THR A 43 8.40 6.44 2.12
N GLU A 44 7.69 7.22 2.93
CA GLU A 44 7.98 7.43 4.34
C GLU A 44 6.87 6.91 5.26
N GLU A 45 5.81 6.34 4.67
CA GLU A 45 4.64 5.84 5.39
C GLU A 45 4.53 4.33 5.23
N TRP A 46 4.03 3.68 6.29
CA TRP A 46 3.75 2.25 6.30
C TRP A 46 2.34 2.02 6.84
N PHE A 47 1.56 1.28 6.06
CA PHE A 47 0.21 0.84 6.42
C PHE A 47 0.27 -0.61 6.85
N TRP A 48 -0.72 -1.07 7.61
CA TRP A 48 -0.71 -2.44 8.12
C TRP A 48 -2.11 -3.03 8.24
N TYR A 49 -2.18 -4.35 8.13
CA TYR A 49 -3.39 -5.12 8.41
C TYR A 49 -3.03 -6.47 9.05
N ARG A 50 -4.00 -7.04 9.79
CA ARG A 50 -3.90 -8.41 10.30
C ARG A 50 -4.16 -9.37 9.15
N SER A 51 -3.17 -10.17 8.79
CA SER A 51 -3.32 -11.20 7.77
C SER A 51 -3.89 -12.48 8.38
N ASN A 52 -4.95 -13.02 7.77
CA ASN A 52 -5.53 -14.29 8.19
C ASN A 52 -4.59 -15.45 7.84
N SER A 53 -4.45 -16.40 8.76
CA SER A 53 -3.54 -17.56 8.66
C SER A 53 -4.01 -18.63 7.67
N SER A 54 -5.09 -18.40 6.91
CA SER A 54 -5.75 -19.42 6.10
C SER A 54 -5.06 -19.74 4.77
N VAL A 55 -4.07 -18.95 4.36
CA VAL A 55 -3.26 -19.29 3.18
C VAL A 55 -2.01 -20.00 3.66
N SER A 56 -2.00 -21.31 3.42
CA SER A 56 -0.83 -22.19 3.50
C SER A 56 0.16 -21.81 2.38
N LEU A 57 0.76 -20.63 2.50
CA LEU A 57 1.96 -20.31 1.75
C LEU A 57 3.11 -20.95 2.52
N ASP A 58 3.95 -21.72 1.83
CA ASP A 58 5.20 -22.21 2.38
C ASP A 58 5.98 -21.01 2.94
N GLU A 59 5.97 -20.86 4.26
CA GLU A 59 6.55 -19.71 4.94
C GLU A 59 8.08 -19.79 4.83
N VAL A 60 8.63 -19.20 3.77
CA VAL A 60 10.05 -18.91 3.72
C VAL A 60 10.32 -17.79 4.72
N VAL A 61 10.81 -18.19 5.90
CA VAL A 61 11.35 -17.26 6.90
C VAL A 61 12.70 -16.78 6.39
N LEU A 62 12.76 -15.50 6.03
CA LEU A 62 14.01 -14.86 5.60
C LEU A 62 14.80 -14.38 6.83
N PRO A 63 16.14 -14.44 6.79
CA PRO A 63 16.99 -13.75 7.76
C PRO A 63 16.74 -12.23 7.75
N GLU A 64 16.92 -11.58 8.89
CA GLU A 64 16.73 -10.13 9.04
C GLU A 64 17.59 -9.33 8.06
N GLU A 65 18.86 -9.71 7.89
CA GLU A 65 19.80 -9.07 6.95
C GLU A 65 19.28 -9.10 5.50
N GLU A 66 18.67 -10.22 5.09
CA GLU A 66 18.13 -10.37 3.74
C GLU A 66 16.88 -9.49 3.55
N VAL A 67 16.04 -9.39 4.58
CA VAL A 67 14.86 -8.50 4.57
C VAL A 67 15.31 -7.03 4.46
N LEU A 68 16.30 -6.62 5.27
CA LEU A 68 16.85 -5.26 5.23
C LEU A 68 17.46 -4.95 3.85
N SER A 69 18.23 -5.87 3.29
CA SER A 69 18.80 -5.70 1.95
C SER A 69 17.73 -5.53 0.87
N GLN A 70 16.60 -6.23 0.97
CA GLN A 70 15.49 -6.08 0.01
C GLN A 70 14.76 -4.75 0.18
N ILE A 71 14.61 -4.27 1.41
CA ILE A 71 14.06 -2.94 1.68
C ILE A 71 14.97 -1.85 1.09
N ASP A 72 16.28 -1.94 1.32
CA ASP A 72 17.26 -1.00 0.77
C ASP A 72 17.26 -1.01 -0.75
N GLN A 73 17.20 -2.20 -1.37
CA GLN A 73 17.11 -2.33 -2.82
C GLN A 73 15.82 -1.70 -3.36
N ARG A 74 14.69 -1.88 -2.66
CA ARG A 74 13.43 -1.25 -3.05
C ARG A 74 13.54 0.27 -2.98
N LEU A 75 14.06 0.82 -1.89
CA LEU A 75 14.28 2.25 -1.69
C LEU A 75 15.15 2.85 -2.79
N ALA A 76 16.22 2.17 -3.19
CA ALA A 76 17.10 2.61 -4.27
C ALA A 76 16.41 2.66 -5.65
N ASN A 77 15.35 1.88 -5.85
CA ASN A 77 14.58 1.83 -7.09
C ASN A 77 13.36 2.78 -7.10
N ILE A 78 13.04 3.42 -5.98
CA ILE A 78 11.98 4.44 -5.95
C ILE A 78 12.49 5.70 -6.67
N PRO A 79 11.68 6.33 -7.54
CA PRO A 79 12.04 7.59 -8.17
C PRO A 79 12.41 8.64 -7.12
N THR A 80 13.43 9.44 -7.40
CA THR A 80 13.75 10.60 -6.55
C THR A 80 12.60 11.62 -6.60
N GLN A 81 12.47 12.48 -5.59
CA GLN A 81 11.45 13.55 -5.57
C GLN A 81 11.42 14.37 -6.87
N SER A 82 12.58 14.62 -7.48
CA SER A 82 12.68 15.34 -8.76
C SER A 82 12.06 14.64 -9.98
N GLN A 83 11.83 13.34 -9.87
CA GLN A 83 11.23 12.48 -10.91
C GLN A 83 9.76 12.17 -10.63
N MET A 84 9.25 12.53 -9.45
CA MET A 84 7.85 12.31 -9.09
C MET A 84 6.97 13.36 -9.78
N GLN A 85 5.87 12.91 -10.38
CA GLN A 85 4.87 13.82 -10.88
C GLN A 85 4.15 14.49 -9.70
N PRO A 86 3.77 15.77 -9.82
CA PRO A 86 2.91 16.40 -8.82
C PRO A 86 1.56 15.69 -8.81
N GLN A 87 1.03 15.46 -7.61
CA GLN A 87 -0.30 14.93 -7.40
C GLN A 87 -1.33 15.82 -8.07
N SER A 88 -2.32 15.26 -8.78
CA SER A 88 -3.42 16.07 -9.29
C SER A 88 -4.38 16.46 -8.16
N ARG A 89 -5.25 17.43 -8.45
CA ARG A 89 -6.33 17.80 -7.54
C ARG A 89 -7.28 16.64 -7.24
N ARG A 90 -7.43 15.71 -8.19
CA ARG A 90 -8.22 14.48 -7.99
C ARG A 90 -7.54 13.56 -6.97
N GLY A 91 -6.23 13.37 -7.10
CA GLY A 91 -5.44 12.60 -6.14
C GLY A 91 -5.46 13.21 -4.73
N GLU A 92 -5.33 14.53 -4.63
CA GLU A 92 -5.46 15.25 -3.35
C GLU A 92 -6.85 15.07 -2.71
N LEU A 93 -7.91 15.13 -3.52
CA LEU A 93 -9.28 14.91 -3.05
C LEU A 93 -9.48 13.48 -2.56
N PHE A 94 -9.01 12.49 -3.32
CA PHE A 94 -9.04 11.10 -2.88
C PHE A 94 -8.33 10.91 -1.55
N GLU A 95 -7.14 11.49 -1.39
CA GLU A 95 -6.37 11.41 -0.15
C GLU A 95 -7.13 12.01 1.05
N MET A 96 -7.75 13.18 0.89
CA MET A 96 -8.60 13.76 1.94
C MET A 96 -9.80 12.87 2.30
N LEU A 97 -10.44 12.25 1.31
CA LEU A 97 -11.55 11.33 1.53
C LEU A 97 -11.07 10.06 2.27
N ALA A 98 -9.96 9.47 1.83
CA ALA A 98 -9.37 8.28 2.43
C ALA A 98 -8.79 8.50 3.83
N ASP A 99 -8.54 9.76 4.23
CA ASP A 99 -8.20 10.10 5.61
C ASP A 99 -9.46 10.22 6.49
N LEU A 100 -10.62 10.50 5.91
CA LEU A 100 -11.90 10.62 6.61
C LEU A 100 -12.65 9.29 6.73
N MET A 101 -12.51 8.41 5.73
CA MET A 101 -13.14 7.09 5.63
C MET A 101 -12.14 6.01 5.22
N ASP A 102 -12.58 4.80 4.87
CA ASP A 102 -11.67 3.80 4.29
C ASP A 102 -11.44 4.04 2.78
N GLU A 103 -10.44 3.37 2.20
CA GLU A 103 -10.09 3.56 0.78
C GLU A 103 -11.23 3.18 -0.18
N ASP A 104 -12.01 2.15 0.18
CA ASP A 104 -13.15 1.69 -0.61
C ASP A 104 -14.28 2.75 -0.60
N GLY A 105 -14.59 3.33 0.57
CA GLY A 105 -15.54 4.42 0.71
C GLY A 105 -15.08 5.68 -0.02
N ALA A 106 -13.80 6.04 0.11
CA ALA A 106 -13.23 7.19 -0.58
C ALA A 106 -13.31 7.04 -2.11
N ARG A 107 -13.12 5.82 -2.61
CA ARG A 107 -13.26 5.51 -4.03
C ARG A 107 -14.70 5.66 -4.50
N ALA A 108 -15.65 5.10 -3.76
CA ALA A 108 -17.08 5.20 -4.11
C ALA A 108 -17.55 6.66 -4.18
N GLU A 109 -17.19 7.48 -3.20
CA GLU A 109 -17.54 8.91 -3.19
C GLU A 109 -16.88 9.66 -4.36
N LEU A 110 -15.62 9.34 -4.68
CA LEU A 110 -14.91 9.98 -5.78
C LEU A 110 -15.52 9.61 -7.15
N ASP A 111 -15.93 8.36 -7.33
CA ASP A 111 -16.62 7.89 -8.54
C ASP A 111 -18.00 8.56 -8.68
N ASP A 112 -18.78 8.68 -7.59
CA ASP A 112 -20.08 9.38 -7.58
C ASP A 112 -19.93 10.88 -7.94
N MET A 113 -18.85 11.53 -7.47
CA MET A 113 -18.56 12.93 -7.79
C MET A 113 -18.19 13.13 -9.27
N ASP A 114 -17.43 12.21 -9.86
CA ASP A 114 -17.09 12.25 -11.28
C ASP A 114 -18.32 12.10 -12.16
N ASP A 115 -19.19 11.14 -11.83
CA ASP A 115 -20.43 10.90 -12.57
C ASP A 115 -21.30 12.16 -12.54
N LEU A 116 -21.47 12.80 -11.38
CA LEU A 116 -22.21 14.05 -11.23
C LEU A 116 -21.62 15.20 -12.05
N LEU A 117 -20.29 15.32 -12.13
CA LEU A 117 -19.63 16.35 -12.93
C LEU A 117 -19.77 16.08 -14.43
N SER A 118 -19.74 14.81 -14.84
CA SER A 118 -19.90 14.42 -16.23
C SER A 118 -21.30 14.65 -16.78
N ASP A 119 -22.32 14.59 -15.92
CA ASP A 119 -23.73 14.86 -16.26
C ASP A 119 -24.04 16.36 -16.42
N LEU A 120 -23.14 17.26 -16.01
CA LEU A 120 -23.30 18.72 -16.06
C LEU A 120 -22.66 19.39 -17.29
N ASP A 121 -21.88 18.66 -18.09
CA ASP A 121 -21.25 19.10 -19.34
C ASP A 121 -22.09 18.72 -20.60
#